data_AF-A0A2V7S080-F1
#
_entry.id   AF-A0A2V7S080-F1
#
_cell.length_a   1.000
_cell.length_b   1.000
_cell.length_c   1.000
_cell.angle_alpha   90.00
_cell.angle_beta   90.00
_cell.angle_gamma   90.00
#
_symmetry.space_group_name_H-M   'P 1'
#
loop_
_entity.id
_entity.type
_entity.pdbx_description
1 polymer ?
#
loop_
_entity_poly.entity_id
_entity_poly.type
_entity_poly.pdbx_seq_one_letter_code
_entity_poly.pdbx_strand_id
1 'polypeptide(L)' 'LNETLAALEADHQFLLEGGVFTPDLIETWLTYKRAKEVDPVALRPHPYEFFLYYDV' A
#
# COMPACT_ATOMS: atom_id res chain seq x y z
N LEU A 1 -1.33 -3.35 -5.11
CA LEU A 1 -1.13 -2.13 -4.29
C LEU A 1 0.12 -2.23 -3.42
N ASN A 2 0.29 -3.28 -2.62
CA ASN A 2 1.49 -3.45 -1.79
C ASN A 2 2.81 -3.40 -2.56
N GLU A 3 2.90 -4.11 -3.69
CA GLU A 3 4.10 -4.11 -4.54
C GLU A 3 4.44 -2.72 -5.07
N THR A 4 3.44 -1.94 -5.47
CA THR A 4 3.62 -0.57 -5.95
C THR A 4 4.09 0.36 -4.83
N LEU A 5 3.57 0.20 -3.61
CA LEU A 5 4.02 0.98 -2.44
C LEU A 5 5.46 0.61 -2.04
N ALA A 6 5.84 -0.66 -2.14
CA ALA A 6 7.21 -1.11 -1.91
C ALA A 6 8.18 -0.56 -2.98
N ALA A 7 7.76 -0.54 -4.24
CA ALA A 7 8.54 0.07 -5.32
C ALA A 7 8.73 1.58 -5.10
N LEU A 8 7.67 2.30 -4.70
CA LEU A 8 7.76 3.72 -4.36
C LEU A 8 8.70 3.97 -3.16
N GLU A 9 8.63 3.14 -2.13
CA GLU A 9 9.54 3.23 -0.98
C GLU A 9 11.01 3.00 -1.39
N ALA A 10 11.26 2.06 -2.31
CA ALA A 10 12.60 1.73 -2.80
C ALA A 10 13.18 2.77 -3.79
N ASP A 11 12.33 3.43 -4.59
CA ASP A 11 12.75 4.37 -5.63
C ASP A 11 11.83 5.61 -5.68
N HIS A 12 12.12 6.58 -4.81
CA HIS A 12 11.43 7.88 -4.79
C HIS A 12 12.39 9.07 -4.84
N GLN A 13 13.68 8.86 -5.08
CA GLN A 13 14.67 9.95 -5.12
C GLN A 13 14.32 10.99 -6.18
N PHE A 14 13.80 10.55 -7.34
CA PHE A 14 13.37 11.44 -8.41
C PHE A 14 12.23 12.40 -8.02
N LEU A 15 11.46 12.08 -6.96
CA LEU A 15 10.40 12.94 -6.43
C LEU A 15 10.93 14.00 -5.45
N LEU A 16 12.08 13.72 -4.82
CA LEU A 16 12.74 14.63 -3.89
C LEU A 16 13.58 15.70 -4.61
N GLU A 17 14.03 15.39 -5.83
CA GLU A 17 14.78 16.32 -6.66
C GLU A 17 14.00 17.62 -6.92
N GLY A 18 14.66 18.76 -6.67
CA GLY A 18 14.04 20.08 -6.80
C GLY A 18 13.02 20.45 -5.71
N GLY A 19 12.87 19.63 -4.66
CA GLY A 19 11.99 19.91 -3.53
C GLY A 19 10.49 19.86 -3.87
N VAL A 20 10.12 19.13 -4.93
CA VAL A 20 8.73 18.97 -5.37
C VAL A 20 7.93 18.18 -4.33
N PHE A 21 8.55 17.15 -3.75
CA PHE A 21 8.02 16.40 -2.62
C PHE A 21 8.99 16.43 -1.45
N THR A 22 8.46 16.51 -0.23
CA THR A 22 9.26 16.33 0.99
C THR A 22 9.32 14.85 1.36
N PRO A 23 10.43 14.39 1.99
CA PRO A 23 10.53 13.01 2.48
C PRO A 23 9.39 12.65 3.45
N ASP A 24 9.04 13.57 4.35
CA ASP A 24 7.96 13.42 5.32
C ASP A 24 6.58 13.18 4.67
N LEU A 25 6.31 13.84 3.54
CA LEU A 25 5.07 13.65 2.79
C LEU A 25 4.99 12.24 2.19
N ILE A 26 6.11 11.73 1.66
CA ILE A 26 6.18 10.39 1.07
C ILE A 26 5.99 9.32 2.16
N GLU A 27 6.66 9.45 3.29
CA GLU A 27 6.51 8.54 4.43
C GLU A 27 5.08 8.55 4.99
N THR A 28 4.50 9.74 5.16
CA THR A 28 3.11 9.90 5.61
C THR A 28 2.13 9.26 4.63
N TRP A 29 2.35 9.43 3.33
CA TRP A 29 1.51 8.83 2.29
C TRP A 29 1.60 7.30 2.28
N LEU A 30 2.81 6.74 2.35
CA LEU A 30 3.03 5.29 2.44
C LEU A 30 2.31 4.71 3.67
N THR A 31 2.45 5.36 4.82
CA THR A 31 1.81 4.95 6.07
C THR A 31 0.29 5.01 5.96
N TYR A 32 -0.25 6.10 5.44
CA TYR A 32 -1.68 6.27 5.24
C TYR A 32 -2.25 5.19 4.32
N LYS A 33 -1.61 4.94 3.18
CA LYS A 33 -2.07 3.95 2.20
C LYS A 33 -2.02 2.52 2.74
N ARG A 34 -0.97 2.17 3.50
CA ARG A 34 -0.87 0.86 4.17
C ARG A 34 -2.01 0.69 5.18
N ALA A 35 -2.12 1.62 6.14
CA ALA A 35 -3.05 1.49 7.27
C ALA A 35 -4.53 1.66 6.89
N LYS A 36 -4.85 2.49 5.90
CA LYS A 36 -6.25 2.82 5.55
C LYS A 36 -6.80 2.04 4.37
N GLU A 37 -5.95 1.54 3.49
CA GLU A 37 -6.41 0.89 2.24
C GLU A 37 -5.94 -0.55 2.16
N VAL A 38 -4.64 -0.82 2.35
CA VAL A 38 -4.11 -2.18 2.20
C VAL A 38 -4.53 -3.10 3.33
N ASP A 39 -4.18 -2.76 4.58
CA ASP A 39 -4.39 -3.65 5.72
C ASP A 39 -5.87 -4.01 5.93
N PRO A 40 -6.83 -3.06 5.81
CA PRO A 40 -8.23 -3.39 5.98
C PRO A 40 -8.77 -4.34 4.91
N VAL A 41 -8.22 -4.32 3.70
CA VAL A 41 -8.62 -5.25 2.63
C VAL A 41 -7.98 -6.61 2.84
N ALA A 42 -6.68 -6.65 3.19
CA ALA A 42 -5.95 -7.90 3.42
C ALA A 42 -6.48 -8.70 4.62
N LEU A 43 -7.01 -8.04 5.66
CA LEU A 43 -7.55 -8.69 6.85
C LEU A 43 -8.99 -9.21 6.68
N ARG A 44 -9.68 -8.82 5.61
CA ARG A 44 -11.08 -9.22 5.38
C ARG A 44 -11.13 -10.32 4.32
N PRO A 45 -11.72 -11.48 4.62
CA PRO A 45 -11.89 -12.52 3.61
C PRO A 45 -12.72 -11.98 2.45
N HIS A 46 -12.25 -12.17 1.24
CA HIS A 46 -13.02 -11.79 0.07
C HIS A 46 -14.21 -12.75 -0.11
N PRO A 47 -15.42 -12.30 -0.51
CA PRO A 47 -16.57 -13.20 -0.68
C PRO A 47 -16.30 -14.41 -1.58
N TYR A 48 -15.41 -14.27 -2.56
CA TYR A 48 -14.99 -15.39 -3.42
C TYR A 48 -14.21 -16.49 -2.68
N GLU A 49 -13.49 -16.15 -1.61
CA GLU A 49 -12.79 -17.14 -0.78
C GLU A 49 -13.78 -18.10 -0.10
N PHE A 50 -14.97 -17.63 0.29
CA PHE A 50 -16.03 -18.52 0.80
C PHE A 50 -16.44 -19.55 -0.25
N PHE A 51 -16.63 -19.16 -1.52
CA PHE A 51 -16.96 -20.12 -2.58
C PHE A 51 -15.86 -21.17 -2.81
N LEU A 52 -14.60 -20.82 -2.55
CA LEU A 52 -13.46 -21.73 -2.76
C LEU A 52 -13.22 -22.68 -1.59
N TYR A 53 -13.48 -22.24 -0.36
CA TYR A 53 -13.01 -22.94 0.83
C TYR A 53 -14.11 -23.33 1.83
N TYR A 54 -15.38 -22.98 1.60
CA TYR A 54 -16.45 -23.25 2.57
C TYR A 54 -16.77 -24.74 2.73
N ASP A 55 -16.65 -25.54 1.67
CA ASP A 55 -16.96 -26.98 1.66
C ASP A 55 -15.70 -27.89 1.66
N VAL A 56 -14.52 -27.31 1.89
CA VAL A 56 -13.23 -28.04 1.93
C VAL A 56 -12.98 -28.63 3.31
#